data_AF-A0AAV5ZB70-F1
#
_entry.id   AF-A0AAV5ZB70-F1
#
_cell.length_a   1.000
_cell.length_b   1.000
_cell.length_c   1.000
_cell.angle_alpha   90.00
_cell.angle_beta   90.00
_cell.angle_gamma   90.00
#
_symmetry.space_group_name_H-M   'P 1'
#
loop_
_entity.id
_entity.type
_entity.pdbx_description
1 polymer ?
#
loop_
_entity_poly.entity_id
_entity_poly.type
_entity_poly.pdbx_seq_one_letter_code
_entity_poly.pdbx_strand_id
1 'polypeptide(L)' 'MSNVQRCLVIVPADAPELYARLVAAFIDNPRVFVSRDRRTGERALRKVEIFAVGGGELDPALHGSIEAELRRLGARG' A
#
# COMPACT_ATOMS: atom_id res chain seq x y z
N MET A 1 -10.25 9.96 -21.50
CA MET A 1 -9.87 8.73 -20.76
C MET A 1 -9.88 9.08 -19.28
N SER A 2 -10.81 8.54 -18.50
CA SER A 2 -10.80 8.71 -17.04
C SER A 2 -9.54 8.04 -16.51
N ASN A 3 -8.55 8.86 -16.15
CA ASN A 3 -7.25 8.42 -15.67
C ASN A 3 -7.45 7.91 -14.24
N VAL A 4 -7.98 6.69 -14.09
CA VAL A 4 -8.21 6.09 -12.77
C VAL A 4 -6.85 5.82 -12.16
N GLN A 5 -6.41 6.76 -11.33
CA GLN A 5 -5.13 6.64 -10.66
C GLN A 5 -5.17 5.47 -9.69
N ARG A 6 -4.13 4.64 -9.75
CA ARG A 6 -3.95 3.45 -8.92
C ARG A 6 -2.75 3.64 -8.00
N CYS A 7 -2.73 2.92 -6.89
CA CYS A 7 -1.63 2.90 -5.95
C CYS A 7 -1.09 1.49 -5.74
N LEU A 8 0.16 1.43 -5.29
CA LEU A 8 0.81 0.22 -4.83
C LEU A 8 1.22 0.42 -3.36
N VAL A 9 0.68 -0.41 -2.49
CA VAL A 9 1.06 -0.51 -1.08
C VAL A 9 2.06 -1.65 -0.95
N ILE A 10 3.30 -1.34 -0.54
CA ILE A 10 4.33 -2.35 -0.30
C ILE A 10 4.45 -2.61 1.20
N VAL A 11 4.25 -3.87 1.57
CA VAL A 11 4.30 -4.36 2.95
C VAL A 11 5.66 -5.00 3.23
N PRO A 12 6.31 -4.73 4.37
CA PRO A 12 7.54 -5.41 4.76
C PRO A 12 7.43 -6.94 4.67
N ALA A 13 8.51 -7.59 4.24
CA ALA A 13 8.53 -9.04 3.98
C ALA A 13 8.35 -9.87 5.27
N ASP A 14 8.73 -9.32 6.41
CA ASP A 14 8.65 -9.89 7.75
C ASP A 14 7.26 -9.73 8.42
N ALA A 15 6.31 -9.07 7.75
CA ALA A 15 4.96 -8.84 8.26
C ALA A 15 3.86 -9.56 7.43
N PRO A 16 3.88 -10.91 7.33
CA PRO A 16 2.92 -11.67 6.50
C PRO A 16 1.47 -11.52 6.98
N GLU A 17 1.24 -11.43 8.28
CA GLU A 17 -0.10 -11.21 8.85
C GLU A 17 -0.66 -9.83 8.50
N LEU A 18 0.22 -8.81 8.46
CA LEU A 18 -0.17 -7.47 8.02
C LEU A 18 -0.50 -7.47 6.53
N TYR A 19 0.28 -8.17 5.71
CA TYR A 19 -0.02 -8.34 4.29
C TYR A 19 -1.42 -8.95 4.08
N ALA A 20 -1.74 -10.05 4.78
CA ALA A 20 -3.06 -10.68 4.67
C ALA A 20 -4.21 -9.73 5.05
N ARG A 21 -4.04 -8.98 6.15
CA ARG A 21 -5.03 -7.97 6.59
C ARG A 21 -5.23 -6.86 5.55
N LEU A 22 -4.15 -6.36 4.96
CA LEU A 22 -4.22 -5.31 3.95
C LEU A 22 -4.83 -5.80 2.64
N VAL A 23 -4.49 -7.02 2.21
CA VAL A 23 -5.14 -7.64 1.04
C VAL A 23 -6.65 -7.75 1.27
N ALA A 24 -7.08 -8.23 2.44
CA ALA A 24 -8.50 -8.35 2.76
C ALA A 24 -9.20 -6.97 2.81
N ALA A 25 -8.56 -5.96 3.37
CA ALA A 25 -9.13 -4.62 3.48
C ALA A 25 -9.29 -3.91 2.13
N PHE A 26 -8.44 -4.22 1.15
CA PHE A 26 -8.44 -3.58 -0.16
C PHE A 26 -8.99 -4.46 -1.30
N ILE A 27 -9.53 -5.64 -1.00
CA ILE A 27 -9.95 -6.61 -2.01
C ILE A 27 -11.02 -6.05 -2.98
N ASP A 28 -11.93 -5.22 -2.46
CA ASP A 28 -12.99 -4.58 -3.23
C ASP A 28 -12.56 -3.24 -3.86
N ASN A 29 -11.32 -2.79 -3.63
CA ASN A 29 -10.81 -1.54 -4.17
C ASN A 29 -9.86 -1.80 -5.35
N PRO A 30 -10.34 -1.75 -6.61
CA PRO A 30 -9.52 -2.06 -7.79
C PRO A 30 -8.43 -1.02 -8.08
N ARG A 31 -8.37 0.06 -7.29
CA ARG A 31 -7.34 1.10 -7.40
C ARG A 31 -6.14 0.83 -6.50
N VAL A 32 -6.21 -0.13 -5.59
CA VAL A 32 -5.17 -0.42 -4.61
C VAL A 32 -4.58 -1.79 -4.86
N PHE A 33 -3.28 -1.84 -5.12
CA PHE A 33 -2.54 -3.09 -5.18
C PHE A 33 -1.72 -3.26 -3.91
N VAL A 34 -1.79 -4.42 -3.29
CA VAL A 34 -0.97 -4.76 -2.12
C VAL A 34 0.07 -5.78 -2.54
N SER A 35 1.34 -5.48 -2.31
CA SER A 35 2.46 -6.40 -2.57
C SER A 35 3.33 -6.53 -1.34
N ARG A 36 3.97 -7.69 -1.19
CA ARG A 36 5.09 -7.83 -0.26
C ARG A 36 6.34 -7.20 -0.86
N ASP A 37 7.18 -6.65 0.00
CA ASP A 37 8.49 -6.18 -0.38
C ASP A 37 9.34 -7.37 -0.84
N ARG A 38 10.02 -7.19 -1.97
CA ARG A 38 10.93 -8.18 -2.55
C ARG A 38 12.39 -7.79 -2.38
N ARG A 39 12.65 -6.58 -1.85
CA ARG A 39 14.01 -6.12 -1.54
C ARG A 39 14.55 -6.89 -0.34
N THR A 40 15.87 -7.06 -0.33
CA THR A 40 16.60 -7.76 0.73
C THR A 40 17.71 -6.88 1.31
N GLY A 41 18.21 -7.25 2.48
CA GLY A 41 19.28 -6.52 3.18
C GLY A 41 18.87 -5.10 3.53
N GLU A 42 19.79 -4.15 3.40
CA GLU A 42 19.57 -2.74 3.75
C GLU A 42 18.49 -2.05 2.90
N ARG A 43 18.12 -2.63 1.76
CA ARG A 43 17.09 -2.09 0.86
C ARG A 43 15.69 -2.54 1.25
N ALA A 44 15.57 -3.53 2.14
CA ALA A 44 14.27 -4.00 2.62
C ALA A 44 13.57 -2.89 3.41
N LEU A 45 12.27 -2.72 3.15
CA LEU A 45 11.44 -1.81 3.92
C LEU A 45 11.28 -2.31 5.34
N ARG A 46 11.32 -1.34 6.26
CA ARG A 46 10.99 -1.55 7.68
C ARG A 46 9.55 -1.21 8.02
N LYS A 47 8.85 -0.54 7.10
CA LYS A 47 7.46 -0.07 7.27
C LYS A 47 6.70 -0.13 5.95
N VAL A 48 5.38 -0.02 6.02
CA VAL A 48 4.53 0.04 4.84
C VAL A 48 4.78 1.35 4.08
N GLU A 49 4.91 1.25 2.76
CA GLU A 49 5.10 2.40 1.86
C GLU A 49 4.02 2.42 0.78
N ILE A 50 3.64 3.61 0.33
CA ILE A 50 2.59 3.83 -0.68
C ILE A 50 3.22 4.51 -1.90
N PHE A 51 2.96 3.95 -3.08
CA PHE A 51 3.46 4.46 -4.35
C PHE A 51 2.32 4.72 -5.33
N ALA A 52 2.44 5.77 -6.14
CA ALA A 52 1.56 5.98 -7.29
C ALA A 52 1.95 5.06 -8.44
N VAL A 53 0.97 4.38 -9.03
CA VAL A 53 1.17 3.52 -10.22
C VAL A 53 0.98 4.38 -11.46
N GLY A 54 1.97 4.37 -12.35
CA GLY A 54 1.97 5.16 -13.59
C GLY A 54 2.81 6.45 -13.55
N GLY A 55 3.52 6.70 -12.43
CA GLY A 55 4.36 7.88 -12.24
C GLY A 55 3.58 9.11 -11.74
N GLY A 56 4.29 10.04 -11.11
CA GLY A 56 3.71 11.24 -10.50
C GLY A 56 3.29 11.07 -9.04
N GLU A 57 2.65 12.10 -8.49
CA GLU A 57 2.12 12.09 -7.12
C GLU A 57 0.78 11.40 -7.05
N LEU A 58 0.51 10.70 -5.95
CA LEU A 58 -0.78 10.05 -5.71
C LEU A 58 -1.85 11.12 -5.45
N ASP A 59 -3.04 10.95 -6.05
CA ASP A 59 -4.21 11.76 -5.73
C ASP A 59 -4.38 11.90 -4.20
N PRO A 60 -4.43 13.12 -3.65
CA PRO A 60 -4.44 13.33 -2.21
C PRO A 60 -5.64 12.68 -1.49
N ALA A 61 -6.80 12.60 -2.14
CA ALA A 61 -7.98 11.96 -1.56
C ALA A 61 -7.81 10.44 -1.49
N LEU A 62 -7.30 9.83 -2.56
CA LEU A 62 -6.92 8.42 -2.58
C LEU A 62 -5.85 8.12 -1.52
N HIS A 63 -4.79 8.93 -1.47
CA HIS A 63 -3.74 8.81 -0.45
C HIS A 63 -4.31 8.87 0.97
N GLY A 64 -5.18 9.85 1.24
CA GLY A 64 -5.84 9.99 2.54
C GLY A 64 -6.70 8.79 2.93
N SER A 65 -7.44 8.22 1.97
CA SER A 65 -8.25 7.01 2.22
C SER A 65 -7.40 5.78 2.57
N ILE A 66 -6.28 5.58 1.87
CA ILE A 66 -5.35 4.46 2.14
C ILE A 66 -4.73 4.65 3.52
N GLU A 67 -4.27 5.87 3.81
CA GLU A 67 -3.67 6.22 5.10
C GLU A 67 -4.63 6.02 6.28
N ALA A 68 -5.91 6.33 6.10
CA ALA A 68 -6.93 6.07 7.10
C ALA A 68 -7.11 4.56 7.38
N GLU A 69 -7.10 3.74 6.32
CA GLU A 69 -7.22 2.28 6.44
C GLU A 69 -5.97 1.67 7.08
N LEU A 70 -4.78 2.12 6.68
CA LEU A 70 -3.51 1.71 7.29
C LEU A 70 -3.48 2.02 8.79
N ARG A 71 -3.98 3.20 9.19
CA ARG A 71 -4.08 3.57 10.60
C ARG A 71 -5.07 2.68 11.36
N ARG A 72 -6.24 2.38 10.77
CA ARG A 72 -7.25 1.50 11.38
C ARG A 72 -6.68 0.09 11.63
N LEU A 73 -5.84 -0.40 10.73
CA LEU A 73 -5.26 -1.75 10.80
C LEU A 73 -3.99 -1.82 11.65
N GLY A 74 -3.53 -0.71 12.22
CA GLY A 74 -2.27 -0.65 12.98
C GLY A 74 -1.03 -0.85 12.11
N ALA A 75 -1.14 -0.59 10.80
CA ALA A 75 -0.09 -0.79 9.81
C ALA A 75 0.95 0.36 9.77
N ARG A 76 0.71 1.41 10.56
CA ARG A 76 1.56 2.60 10.64
C ARG A 76 2.47 2.47 11.86
N GLY A 77 3.74 2.16 11.62
CA GLY A 77 4.84 2.12 12.58
C GLY A 77 5.97 3.03 12.14
#